data_AF-A0A0N4XDM4-F1
#
_entry.id   AF-A0A0N4XDM4-F1
#
_cell.length_a   1.000
_cell.length_b   1.000
_cell.length_c   1.000
_cell.angle_alpha   90.00
_cell.angle_beta   90.00
_cell.angle_gamma   90.00
#
_symmetry.space_group_name_H-M   'P 1'
#
loop_
_entity.id
_entity.type
_entity.pdbx_description
1 polymer ?
#
loop_
_entity_poly.entity_id
_entity_poly.type
_entity_poly.pdbx_seq_one_letter_code
_entity_poly.pdbx_strand_id
1 'polypeptide(L)'
;MWRPAVLLLLSLTVALAVPASSSGLDVDKLSSKGKKFFMDMTKQVMGVPSLKPENLAAQSFFRSFLNNYTNLDEKTKRDMEQHVPKATKIFNQAAKKFNIDPHQAFQILSTFFENFKKGVRGNVAQQGLKMAGKLFGGGRN
;
A
#
# COMPACT_ATOMS: atom_id res chain seq x y z
N MET A 1 13.52 41.97 34.74
CA MET A 1 13.46 40.53 34.43
C MET A 1 12.05 40.17 34.01
N TRP A 2 11.92 39.18 33.12
CA TRP A 2 10.70 38.47 32.65
C TRP A 2 10.09 38.91 31.31
N ARG A 3 10.44 38.11 30.30
CA ARG A 3 9.81 37.96 28.99
C ARG A 3 8.57 37.05 29.15
N PRO A 4 7.46 37.28 28.42
CA PRO A 4 6.48 36.23 28.20
C PRO A 4 7.02 35.25 27.16
N ALA A 5 7.14 33.98 27.55
CA ALA A 5 7.52 32.89 26.68
C ALA A 5 6.41 32.65 25.64
N VAL A 6 6.70 32.96 24.39
CA VAL A 6 5.87 32.55 23.24
C VAL A 6 6.09 31.06 23.02
N LEU A 7 5.16 30.24 23.50
CA LEU A 7 5.06 28.83 23.14
C LEU A 7 4.51 28.73 21.71
N LEU A 8 5.41 28.74 20.74
CA LEU A 8 5.13 28.29 19.38
C LEU A 8 4.91 26.77 19.41
N LEU A 9 3.65 26.35 19.48
CA LEU A 9 3.24 24.98 19.19
C LEU A 9 3.41 24.74 17.69
N LEU A 10 4.60 24.27 17.31
CA LEU A 10 4.91 23.82 15.95
C LEU A 10 4.15 22.51 15.70
N SER A 11 2.91 22.61 15.23
CA SER A 11 2.18 21.48 14.66
C SER A 11 2.81 21.15 13.31
N LEU A 12 3.84 20.30 13.32
CA LEU A 12 4.45 19.75 12.13
C LEU A 12 3.51 18.70 11.51
N THR A 13 2.41 19.15 10.92
CA THR A 13 1.68 18.34 9.94
C THR A 13 2.56 18.22 8.71
N VAL A 14 3.42 17.21 8.68
CA VAL A 14 3.97 16.71 7.42
C VAL A 14 2.81 16.09 6.66
N ALA A 15 2.10 16.93 5.93
CA ALA A 15 1.32 16.48 4.79
C ALA A 15 2.34 15.91 3.80
N LEU A 16 2.59 14.60 3.88
CA LEU A 16 3.10 13.87 2.73
C LEU A 16 2.01 14.03 1.66
N ALA A 17 2.17 15.04 0.82
CA ALA A 17 1.53 15.12 -0.47
C ALA A 17 1.99 13.89 -1.25
N VAL A 18 1.30 12.77 -1.04
CA VAL A 18 1.37 11.63 -1.95
C VAL A 18 0.56 12.08 -3.15
N PRO A 19 1.19 12.45 -4.29
CA PRO A 19 0.41 12.71 -5.49
C PRO A 19 -0.43 11.46 -5.75
N ALA A 20 -1.73 11.67 -5.97
CA ALA A 20 -2.68 10.64 -6.35
C ALA A 20 -2.06 9.81 -7.47
N SER A 21 -1.57 8.62 -7.11
CA SER A 21 -0.63 7.89 -7.97
C SER A 21 -1.44 7.13 -9.00
N SER A 22 -1.34 7.58 -10.25
CA SER A 22 -1.50 6.72 -11.43
C SER A 22 -0.76 5.40 -11.16
N SER A 23 -1.43 4.29 -11.47
CA SER A 23 -1.09 2.90 -11.15
C SER A 23 0.33 2.48 -11.56
N GLY A 24 1.35 2.97 -10.87
CA GLY A 24 2.78 2.70 -11.08
C GLY A 24 3.23 1.37 -10.48
N LEU A 25 2.39 0.35 -10.63
CA LEU A 25 2.65 -1.03 -10.28
C LEU A 25 2.72 -1.78 -11.62
N ASP A 26 3.87 -1.68 -12.30
CA ASP A 26 4.19 -2.47 -13.51
C ASP A 26 4.41 -3.94 -13.12
N VAL A 27 3.41 -4.56 -12.47
CA VAL A 27 3.44 -5.95 -12.00
C VAL A 27 3.65 -6.90 -13.18
N ASP A 28 3.19 -6.52 -14.38
CA ASP A 28 3.39 -7.28 -15.62
C ASP A 28 4.87 -7.48 -16.00
N LYS A 29 5.76 -6.59 -15.55
CA LYS A 29 7.21 -6.68 -15.80
C LYS A 29 7.97 -7.45 -14.72
N LEU A 30 7.32 -7.78 -13.60
CA LEU A 30 7.94 -8.56 -12.55
C LEU A 30 8.20 -10.00 -13.00
N SER A 31 9.24 -10.59 -12.41
CA SER A 31 9.47 -12.03 -12.41
C SER A 31 8.25 -12.80 -11.87
N SER A 32 8.15 -14.09 -12.18
CA SER A 32 7.05 -14.94 -11.72
C SER A 32 6.89 -14.95 -10.18
N LYS A 33 8.01 -14.86 -9.45
CA LYS A 33 8.00 -14.76 -7.97
C LYS A 33 7.46 -13.42 -7.50
N GLY A 34 7.91 -12.30 -8.09
CA GLY A 34 7.40 -10.97 -7.78
C GLY A 34 5.90 -10.86 -8.06
N LYS A 35 5.45 -11.35 -9.23
CA LYS A 35 4.02 -11.43 -9.58
C LYS A 35 3.22 -12.23 -8.55
N LYS A 36 3.71 -13.40 -8.17
CA LYS A 36 3.06 -14.25 -7.16
C LYS A 36 2.96 -13.53 -5.82
N PHE A 37 4.03 -12.87 -5.37
CA PHE A 37 4.03 -12.08 -4.13
C PHE A 37 2.93 -11.01 -4.16
N PHE A 38 2.86 -10.19 -5.22
CA PHE A 38 1.83 -9.15 -5.33
C PHE A 38 0.42 -9.71 -5.45
N MET A 39 0.23 -10.81 -6.17
CA MET A 39 -1.06 -11.47 -6.27
C MET A 39 -1.53 -12.01 -4.91
N ASP A 40 -0.66 -12.70 -4.18
CA ASP A 40 -0.98 -13.27 -2.85
C ASP A 40 -1.26 -12.14 -1.84
N MET A 41 -0.42 -11.10 -1.83
CA MET A 41 -0.63 -9.88 -1.05
C MET A 41 -1.98 -9.22 -1.38
N THR A 42 -2.32 -9.09 -2.67
CA THR A 42 -3.57 -8.47 -3.13
C THR A 42 -4.78 -9.29 -2.71
N LYS A 43 -4.73 -10.62 -2.82
CA LYS A 43 -5.80 -11.51 -2.34
C LYS A 43 -6.01 -11.38 -0.84
N GLN A 44 -4.92 -11.40 -0.07
CA GLN A 44 -4.97 -11.28 1.38
C GLN A 44 -5.53 -9.92 1.82
N VAL A 45 -5.00 -8.81 1.29
CA VAL A 45 -5.41 -7.46 1.70
C VAL A 45 -6.87 -7.15 1.35
N MET A 46 -7.38 -7.72 0.26
CA MET A 46 -8.79 -7.58 -0.13
C MET A 46 -9.73 -8.30 0.84
N GLY A 47 -9.28 -9.40 1.46
CA GLY A 47 -10.01 -10.12 2.50
C GLY A 47 -9.98 -9.44 3.88
N VAL A 48 -9.08 -8.48 4.11
CA VAL A 48 -8.99 -7.75 5.37
C VAL A 48 -10.05 -6.63 5.40
N PRO A 49 -11.01 -6.63 6.34
CA PRO A 49 -12.14 -5.69 6.31
C PRO A 49 -11.71 -4.24 6.56
N SER A 50 -10.80 -4.02 7.50
CA SER A 50 -10.23 -2.71 7.83
C SER A 50 -8.74 -2.87 8.01
N LEU A 51 -7.93 -2.01 7.40
CA LEU A 51 -6.47 -2.06 7.52
C LEU A 51 -5.93 -1.16 8.62
N LYS A 52 -6.82 -0.64 9.48
CA LYS A 52 -6.40 0.18 10.60
C LYS A 52 -5.49 -0.63 11.55
N PRO A 53 -4.39 -0.05 12.08
CA PRO A 53 -3.42 -0.78 12.90
C PRO A 53 -4.01 -1.41 14.17
N GLU A 54 -5.10 -0.87 14.71
CA GLU A 54 -5.82 -1.43 15.85
C GLU A 54 -6.59 -2.73 15.54
N ASN A 55 -6.82 -3.04 14.26
CA ASN A 55 -7.54 -4.23 13.84
C ASN A 55 -6.63 -5.47 13.88
N LEU A 56 -7.05 -6.51 14.60
CA LEU A 56 -6.28 -7.77 14.74
C LEU A 56 -6.02 -8.47 13.40
N ALA A 57 -6.97 -8.43 12.47
CA ALA A 57 -6.79 -9.01 11.14
C ALA A 57 -5.78 -8.19 10.31
N ALA A 58 -5.78 -6.86 10.45
CA ALA A 58 -4.78 -6.00 9.82
C ALA A 58 -3.38 -6.25 10.38
N GLN A 59 -3.23 -6.33 11.70
CA GLN A 59 -1.95 -6.65 12.33
C GLN A 59 -1.41 -8.02 11.87
N SER A 60 -2.28 -9.02 11.81
CA SER A 60 -1.92 -10.37 11.35
C SER A 60 -1.47 -10.34 9.89
N PHE A 61 -2.23 -9.63 9.03
CA PHE A 61 -1.85 -9.41 7.64
C PHE A 61 -0.51 -8.67 7.53
N PHE A 62 -0.28 -7.59 8.27
CA PHE A 62 0.97 -6.82 8.20
C PHE A 62 2.17 -7.63 8.67
N ARG A 63 2.04 -8.42 9.74
CA ARG A 63 3.10 -9.33 10.19
C ARG A 63 3.41 -10.38 9.14
N SER A 64 2.38 -11.02 8.57
CA SER A 64 2.56 -12.02 7.51
C SER A 64 3.18 -11.40 6.27
N PHE A 65 2.71 -10.22 5.86
CA PHE A 65 3.24 -9.47 4.73
C PHE A 65 4.73 -9.16 4.92
N LEU A 66 5.11 -8.58 6.06
CA LEU A 66 6.49 -8.24 6.35
C LEU A 66 7.37 -9.48 6.40
N ASN A 67 6.91 -10.55 7.05
CA ASN A 67 7.63 -11.82 7.09
C ASN A 67 7.85 -12.40 5.68
N ASN A 68 6.82 -12.40 4.84
CA ASN A 68 6.93 -12.90 3.46
C ASN A 68 7.87 -12.02 2.64
N TYR A 69 7.81 -10.70 2.81
CA TYR A 69 8.64 -9.73 2.11
C TYR A 69 10.12 -9.85 2.49
N THR A 70 10.44 -9.95 3.78
CA THR A 70 11.83 -10.05 4.25
C THR A 70 12.50 -11.36 3.81
N ASN A 71 11.71 -12.43 3.67
CA ASN A 71 12.15 -13.76 3.23
C ASN A 71 12.22 -13.91 1.69
N LEU A 72 11.89 -12.88 0.91
CA LEU A 72 12.12 -12.92 -0.54
C LEU A 72 13.62 -13.03 -0.84
N ASP A 73 13.97 -13.79 -1.88
CA ASP A 73 15.34 -13.84 -2.37
C ASP A 73 15.78 -12.49 -2.96
N GLU A 74 17.08 -12.22 -2.91
CA GLU A 74 17.66 -10.94 -3.33
C GLU A 74 17.40 -10.62 -4.81
N LYS A 75 17.28 -11.65 -5.67
CA LYS A 75 16.92 -11.47 -7.08
C LYS A 75 15.50 -10.91 -7.20
N THR A 76 14.56 -11.47 -6.45
CA THR A 76 13.15 -11.02 -6.43
C THR A 76 13.03 -9.63 -5.81
N LYS A 77 13.79 -9.31 -4.75
CA LYS A 77 13.82 -7.95 -4.19
C LYS A 77 14.33 -6.93 -5.21
N ARG A 78 15.43 -7.22 -5.92
CA ARG A 78 15.96 -6.33 -6.98
C ARG A 78 14.98 -6.15 -8.14
N ASP A 79 14.33 -7.22 -8.58
CA ASP A 79 13.25 -7.18 -9.57
C ASP A 79 12.11 -6.25 -9.14
N MET A 80 11.71 -6.32 -7.87
CA MET A 80 10.72 -5.41 -7.29
C MET A 80 11.23 -3.97 -7.17
N GLU A 81 12.49 -3.75 -6.82
CA GLU A 81 13.09 -2.41 -6.79
C GLU A 81 13.11 -1.78 -8.19
N GLN A 82 13.36 -2.58 -9.22
CA GLN A 82 13.44 -2.12 -10.60
C GLN A 82 12.07 -1.78 -11.19
N HIS A 83 11.08 -2.65 -11.00
CA HIS A 83 9.78 -2.54 -11.69
C HIS A 83 8.68 -1.91 -10.85
N VAL A 84 8.80 -1.94 -9.52
CA VAL A 84 7.81 -1.34 -8.59
C VAL A 84 8.48 -0.52 -7.48
N PRO A 85 9.41 0.41 -7.82
CA PRO A 85 10.32 1.07 -6.87
C PRO A 85 9.59 1.79 -5.72
N LYS A 86 8.43 2.39 -6.00
CA LYS A 86 7.65 3.13 -5.00
C LYS A 86 7.10 2.21 -3.91
N ALA A 87 6.51 1.08 -4.29
CA ALA A 87 5.98 0.09 -3.35
C ALA A 87 7.13 -0.54 -2.56
N THR A 88 8.21 -0.92 -3.24
CA THR A 88 9.38 -1.55 -2.63
C THR A 88 10.06 -0.63 -1.61
N LYS A 89 10.16 0.68 -1.88
CA LYS A 89 10.66 1.66 -0.91
C LYS A 89 9.83 1.69 0.37
N ILE A 90 8.50 1.66 0.25
CA ILE A 90 7.58 1.64 1.40
C ILE A 90 7.74 0.34 2.19
N PHE A 91 7.83 -0.79 1.51
CA PHE A 91 8.02 -2.10 2.14
C PHE A 91 9.36 -2.17 2.90
N ASN A 92 10.44 -1.69 2.28
CA ASN A 92 11.74 -1.57 2.93
C ASN A 92 11.70 -0.67 4.17
N GLN A 93 11.00 0.46 4.10
CA GLN A 93 10.83 1.37 5.25
C GLN A 93 10.04 0.70 6.39
N ALA A 94 8.95 0.02 6.07
CA ALA A 94 8.14 -0.71 7.05
C ALA A 94 8.92 -1.86 7.68
N ALA A 95 9.65 -2.65 6.89
CA ALA A 95 10.48 -3.76 7.39
C ALA A 95 11.58 -3.28 8.34
N LYS A 96 12.28 -2.18 8.00
CA LYS A 96 13.28 -1.56 8.89
C LYS A 96 12.66 -1.09 10.20
N LYS A 97 11.49 -0.44 10.14
CA LYS A 97 10.80 0.05 11.33
C LYS A 97 10.20 -1.06 12.18
N PHE A 98 9.81 -2.20 11.60
CA PHE A 98 9.16 -3.28 12.36
C PHE A 98 10.02 -3.83 13.50
N ASN A 99 11.35 -3.84 13.32
CA ASN A 99 12.29 -4.28 14.36
C ASN A 99 12.53 -3.23 15.47
N ILE A 100 12.10 -1.97 15.26
CA ILE A 100 12.33 -0.85 16.18
C ILE A 100 11.02 -0.44 16.85
N ASP A 101 9.99 -0.20 16.03
CA ASP A 101 8.65 0.23 16.40
C ASP A 101 7.64 -0.46 15.46
N PRO A 102 7.09 -1.62 15.88
CA PRO A 102 6.07 -2.34 15.12
C PRO A 102 4.82 -1.50 14.82
N HIS A 103 4.46 -0.57 15.70
CA HIS A 103 3.28 0.26 15.53
C HIS A 103 3.46 1.25 14.37
N GLN A 104 4.62 1.91 14.28
CA GLN A 104 4.95 2.76 13.12
C GLN A 104 5.04 1.98 11.82
N ALA A 105 5.59 0.76 11.85
CA ALA A 105 5.60 -0.11 10.67
C ALA A 105 4.18 -0.41 10.18
N PHE A 106 3.26 -0.74 11.09
CA PHE A 106 1.86 -0.97 10.76
C PHE A 106 1.14 0.28 10.28
N GLN A 107 1.45 1.47 10.80
CA GLN A 107 0.88 2.73 10.29
C GLN A 107 1.30 3.00 8.83
N ILE A 108 2.56 2.74 8.49
CA ILE A 108 3.05 2.88 7.11
C ILE A 108 2.32 1.92 6.18
N LEU A 109 2.22 0.64 6.57
CA LEU A 109 1.54 -0.38 5.78
C LEU A 109 0.03 -0.12 5.68
N SER A 110 -0.63 0.27 6.77
CA SER A 110 -2.03 0.69 6.78
C SER A 110 -2.28 1.79 5.76
N THR A 111 -1.48 2.86 5.79
CA THR A 111 -1.62 3.99 4.86
C THR A 111 -1.46 3.54 3.41
N PHE A 112 -0.43 2.74 3.12
CA PHE A 112 -0.22 2.19 1.79
C PHE A 112 -1.38 1.33 1.32
N PHE A 113 -1.79 0.36 2.15
CA PHE A 113 -2.78 -0.64 1.75
C PHE A 113 -4.20 -0.10 1.70
N GLU A 114 -4.56 0.90 2.52
CA GLU A 114 -5.83 1.62 2.39
C GLU A 114 -5.90 2.36 1.06
N ASN A 115 -4.82 3.05 0.68
CA ASN A 115 -4.73 3.72 -0.61
C ASN A 115 -4.70 2.72 -1.78
N PHE A 116 -4.02 1.59 -1.62
CA PHE A 116 -4.03 0.48 -2.57
C PHE A 116 -5.44 -0.07 -2.78
N LYS A 117 -6.18 -0.40 -1.70
CA LYS A 117 -7.58 -0.86 -1.79
C LYS A 117 -8.48 0.18 -2.43
N LYS A 118 -8.33 1.46 -2.09
CA LYS A 118 -9.06 2.56 -2.73
C LYS A 118 -8.74 2.66 -4.23
N GLY A 119 -7.48 2.52 -4.61
CA GLY A 119 -7.03 2.55 -6.01
C GLY A 119 -7.55 1.36 -6.81
N VAL A 120 -7.49 0.14 -6.25
CA VAL A 120 -8.10 -1.07 -6.85
C VAL A 120 -9.61 -0.90 -7.00
N ARG A 121 -10.30 -0.42 -5.96
CA ARG A 121 -11.74 -0.14 -6.03
C ARG A 121 -12.06 0.97 -7.04
N GLY A 122 -11.25 2.01 -7.16
CA GLY A 122 -11.46 3.13 -8.09
C GLY A 122 -11.26 2.74 -9.56
N ASN A 123 -10.14 2.05 -9.89
CA ASN A 123 -9.86 1.62 -11.26
C ASN A 123 -10.75 0.45 -11.71
N VAL A 124 -11.06 -0.51 -10.83
CA VAL A 124 -11.95 -1.64 -11.15
C VAL A 124 -13.41 -1.21 -11.14
N ALA A 125 -13.83 -0.25 -10.32
CA ALA A 125 -15.17 0.34 -10.43
C ALA A 125 -15.31 1.13 -11.73
N GLN A 126 -14.32 1.93 -12.17
CA GLN A 126 -14.41 2.63 -13.46
C GLN A 126 -14.34 1.68 -14.67
N GLN A 127 -13.51 0.64 -14.65
CA GLN A 127 -13.50 -0.38 -15.71
C GLN A 127 -14.76 -1.26 -15.67
N GLY A 128 -15.27 -1.58 -14.48
CA GLY A 128 -16.50 -2.33 -14.25
C GLY A 128 -17.75 -1.55 -14.65
N LEU A 129 -17.83 -0.25 -14.36
CA LEU A 129 -18.92 0.63 -14.84
C LEU A 129 -18.86 0.83 -16.34
N LYS A 130 -17.66 0.94 -16.94
CA LYS A 130 -17.49 1.04 -18.41
C LYS A 130 -17.83 -0.27 -19.12
N MET A 131 -17.52 -1.43 -18.54
CA MET A 131 -17.92 -2.73 -19.09
C MET A 131 -19.41 -3.01 -18.87
N ALA A 132 -19.95 -2.73 -17.68
CA ALA A 132 -21.38 -2.84 -17.40
C ALA A 132 -22.20 -1.87 -18.25
N GLY A 133 -21.72 -0.64 -18.46
CA GLY A 133 -22.36 0.30 -19.39
C GLY A 133 -22.38 -0.20 -20.84
N LYS A 134 -21.33 -0.90 -21.29
CA LYS A 134 -21.31 -1.55 -22.62
C LYS A 134 -22.22 -2.79 -22.71
N LEU A 135 -22.39 -3.53 -21.61
CA LEU A 135 -23.19 -4.76 -21.58
C LEU A 135 -24.69 -4.50 -21.32
N PHE A 136 -25.02 -3.44 -20.56
CA PHE A 136 -26.39 -3.11 -20.16
C PHE A 136 -26.95 -1.86 -20.86
N GLY A 137 -26.15 -1.14 -21.64
CA GLY A 137 -26.51 0.16 -22.22
C GLY A 137 -26.43 0.27 -23.74
N GLY A 138 -26.60 -0.81 -24.52
CA GLY A 138 -26.48 -0.64 -25.98
C GLY A 138 -26.81 -1.84 -26.87
N GLY A 139 -27.72 -2.73 -26.45
CA GLY A 139 -28.46 -3.55 -27.41
C GLY A 139 -29.65 -2.76 -27.95
N ARG A 140 -29.46 -1.90 -28.95
CA ARG A 140 -30.43 -1.53 -30.00
C ARG A 140 -29.91 -0.39 -30.89
N ASN A 141 -29.85 -0.72 -32.20
CA ASN A 141 -29.64 0.08 -33.41
C ASN A 141 -28.30 0.80 -33.58
#